data_AF-A0A9D6UH68-F1
#
_entry.id   AF-A0A9D6UH68-F1
#
_cell.length_a   1.000
_cell.length_b   1.000
_cell.length_c   1.000
_cell.angle_alpha   90.00
_cell.angle_beta   90.00
_cell.angle_gamma   90.00
#
_symmetry.space_group_name_H-M   'P 1'
#
loop_
_entity.id
_entity.type
_entity.pdbx_description
1 polymer ?
#
loop_
_entity_poly.entity_id
_entity_poly.type
_entity_poly.pdbx_seq_one_letter_code
_entity_poly.pdbx_strand_id
1 'polypeptide(L)'
;AVVAVATLRLPGQPVRRFTKEEAAILSRALDSVATGERGEQQIYMSPIASDHDFDARVEPSGVVLSSEGHGDVKLDWNEARALAEQLRSFAFG
;
A
#
# COMPACT_ATOMS: atom_id res chain seq x y z
N ALA A 1 25.30 -3.02 6.33
CA ALA A 1 24.10 -3.77 6.72
C ALA A 1 23.20 -3.89 5.49
N VAL A 2 22.67 -5.06 5.19
CA VAL A 2 21.66 -5.20 4.13
C VAL A 2 20.32 -4.77 4.74
N VAL A 3 19.70 -3.72 4.21
CA VAL A 3 18.37 -3.29 4.65
C VAL A 3 17.35 -4.16 3.91
N ALA A 4 16.56 -4.94 4.67
CA ALA A 4 15.46 -5.70 4.10
C ALA A 4 14.34 -4.75 3.67
N VAL A 5 13.77 -4.99 2.48
CA VAL A 5 12.66 -4.21 1.93
C VAL A 5 11.54 -5.12 1.44
N ALA A 6 10.30 -4.75 1.73
CA ALA A 6 9.12 -5.36 1.09
C ALA A 6 9.02 -4.81 -0.34
N THR A 7 8.65 -5.66 -1.29
CA THR A 7 8.49 -5.26 -2.69
C THR A 7 7.06 -5.52 -3.14
N LEU A 8 6.33 -4.46 -3.47
CA LEU A 8 5.00 -4.54 -4.08
C LEU A 8 5.13 -4.55 -5.60
N ARG A 9 4.52 -5.56 -6.23
CA ARG A 9 4.42 -5.69 -7.69
C ARG A 9 2.97 -5.88 -8.05
N LEU A 10 2.43 -4.97 -8.83
CA LEU A 10 1.09 -5.04 -9.38
C LEU A 10 1.19 -4.98 -10.91
N PRO A 11 0.38 -5.74 -11.66
CA PRO A 11 0.39 -5.69 -13.12
C PRO A 11 0.17 -4.26 -13.63
N GLY A 12 1.01 -3.79 -14.54
CA GLY A 12 0.88 -2.46 -15.15
C GLY A 12 1.24 -1.28 -14.25
N GLN A 13 1.79 -1.53 -13.05
CA GLN A 13 2.19 -0.51 -12.09
C GLN A 13 3.70 -0.59 -11.81
N PRO A 14 4.33 0.53 -11.42
CA PRO A 14 5.72 0.50 -11.03
C PRO A 14 5.93 -0.31 -9.74
N VAL A 15 7.14 -0.85 -9.63
CA VAL A 15 7.57 -1.56 -8.43
C VAL A 15 7.74 -0.56 -7.30
N ARG A 16 7.14 -0.85 -6.15
CA ARG A 16 7.31 -0.07 -4.93
C ARG A 16 8.05 -0.87 -3.88
N ARG A 17 8.91 -0.21 -3.12
CA ARG A 17 9.66 -0.83 -2.03
C ARG A 17 9.43 -0.10 -0.73
N PHE A 18 9.36 -0.86 0.35
CA PHE A 18 9.08 -0.33 1.68
C PHE A 18 10.09 -0.89 2.67
N THR A 19 10.64 -0.01 3.50
CA THR A 19 11.31 -0.43 4.75
C THR A 19 10.32 -1.14 5.67
N LYS A 20 10.82 -1.79 6.73
CA LYS A 20 9.93 -2.40 7.74
C LYS A 20 8.98 -1.38 8.39
N GLU A 21 9.47 -0.17 8.66
CA GLU A 21 8.66 0.89 9.27
C GLU A 21 7.56 1.39 8.32
N GLU A 22 7.90 1.63 7.05
CA GLU A 22 6.93 2.04 6.03
C GLU A 22 5.89 0.94 5.78
N ALA A 23 6.30 -0.32 5.75
CA ALA A 23 5.37 -1.44 5.64
C ALA A 23 4.40 -1.50 6.83
N ALA A 24 4.87 -1.27 8.06
CA ALA A 24 3.99 -1.20 9.24
C ALA A 24 3.01 -0.02 9.15
N ILE A 25 3.46 1.15 8.69
CA ILE A 25 2.61 2.33 8.53
C ILE A 25 1.53 2.08 7.48
N LEU A 26 1.93 1.59 6.29
CA LEU A 26 1.00 1.35 5.19
C LEU A 26 0.00 0.24 5.53
N SER A 27 0.44 -0.82 6.22
CA SER A 27 -0.44 -1.87 6.73
C SER A 27 -1.56 -1.30 7.63
N ARG A 28 -1.21 -0.46 8.61
CA ARG A 28 -2.21 0.17 9.50
C ARG A 28 -3.14 1.12 8.75
N ALA A 29 -2.63 1.86 7.77
CA ALA A 29 -3.45 2.77 6.96
C ALA A 29 -4.50 1.98 6.15
N LEU A 30 -4.09 0.90 5.48
CA LEU A 30 -4.98 0.03 4.72
C LEU A 30 -6.05 -0.62 5.60
N ASP A 31 -5.67 -1.12 6.78
CA ASP A 31 -6.62 -1.72 7.72
C ASP A 31 -7.64 -0.69 8.23
N SER A 32 -7.16 0.50 8.62
CA SER A 32 -8.01 1.57 9.15
C SER A 32 -9.05 2.08 8.14
N VAL A 33 -8.72 2.18 6.85
CA VAL A 33 -9.72 2.58 5.84
C VAL A 33 -10.67 1.43 5.52
N ALA A 34 -10.19 0.19 5.57
CA ALA A 34 -11.01 -0.99 5.29
C ALA A 34 -12.04 -1.29 6.40
N THR A 35 -11.77 -0.90 7.65
CA THR A 35 -12.74 -1.01 8.76
C THR A 35 -13.75 0.14 8.80
N GLY A 36 -13.54 1.19 7.99
CA GLY A 36 -14.42 2.36 7.95
C GLY A 36 -14.39 3.20 9.22
N GLU A 37 -13.38 3.01 10.08
CA GLU A 37 -13.24 3.76 11.34
C GLU A 37 -12.96 5.24 11.12
N ARG A 38 -12.54 5.61 9.91
CA ARG A 38 -12.14 6.97 9.58
C ARG A 38 -12.56 7.35 8.15
N GLY A 39 -12.90 8.61 7.95
CA GLY A 39 -13.47 9.15 6.70
C GLY A 39 -12.45 9.55 5.64
N GLU A 40 -11.19 9.09 5.74
CA GLU A 40 -10.16 9.41 4.76
C GLU A 40 -10.48 8.80 3.41
N GLN A 41 -10.30 9.62 2.37
CA GLN A 41 -10.59 9.25 0.99
C GLN A 41 -9.33 8.86 0.21
N GLN A 42 -8.15 8.91 0.86
CA GLN A 42 -6.86 8.70 0.21
C GLN A 42 -5.82 8.21 1.21
N ILE A 43 -4.97 7.28 0.76
CA ILE A 43 -3.73 6.87 1.41
C ILE A 43 -2.59 7.33 0.50
N TYR A 44 -1.71 8.17 1.04
CA TYR A 44 -0.52 8.62 0.34
C TYR A 44 0.73 8.34 1.18
N MET A 45 1.78 7.85 0.52
CA MET A 45 3.11 7.67 1.10
C MET A 45 4.16 7.86 0.01
N SER A 46 5.25 8.55 0.32
CA SER A 46 6.45 8.60 -0.53
C SER A 46 7.55 7.77 0.13
N PRO A 47 7.69 6.46 -0.20
CA PRO A 47 8.62 5.58 0.49
C PRO A 47 10.07 5.91 0.15
N ILE A 48 10.96 5.93 1.13
CA ILE A 48 12.38 6.25 0.97
C ILE A 48 13.15 5.16 0.22
N ALA A 49 12.63 3.92 0.24
CA ALA A 49 13.23 2.78 -0.46
C ALA A 49 12.76 2.65 -1.92
N SER A 50 11.89 3.54 -2.37
CA SER A 50 11.17 3.47 -3.64
C SER A 50 11.42 4.71 -4.50
N ASP A 51 11.50 4.53 -5.81
CA ASP A 51 11.51 5.64 -6.77
C ASP A 51 10.08 6.14 -7.08
N HIS A 52 9.06 5.45 -6.56
CA HIS A 52 7.65 5.71 -6.79
C HIS A 52 6.89 5.80 -5.47
N ASP A 53 5.97 6.76 -5.40
CA ASP A 53 5.01 6.93 -4.32
C ASP A 53 3.97 5.81 -4.31
N PHE A 54 3.37 5.58 -3.15
CA PHE A 54 2.14 4.84 -3.00
C PHE A 54 1.01 5.87 -2.86
N ASP A 55 0.19 5.99 -3.91
CA ASP A 55 -1.00 6.82 -3.92
C ASP A 55 -2.22 5.93 -4.20
N ALA A 56 -3.15 5.91 -3.25
CA ALA A 56 -4.36 5.11 -3.36
C ALA A 56 -5.58 5.91 -2.91
N ARG A 57 -6.57 6.01 -3.79
CA ARG A 57 -7.89 6.57 -3.47
C ARG A 57 -8.79 5.50 -2.88
N VAL A 58 -9.50 5.83 -1.81
CA VAL A 58 -10.48 4.95 -1.19
C VAL A 58 -11.80 5.06 -1.96
N GLU A 59 -12.38 3.92 -2.31
CA GLU A 59 -13.70 3.80 -2.93
C GLU A 59 -14.60 2.86 -2.12
N PRO A 60 -15.93 2.92 -2.28
CA PRO A 60 -16.84 2.02 -1.54
C PRO A 60 -16.50 0.53 -1.69
N SER A 61 -15.95 0.14 -2.84
CA SER A 61 -15.60 -1.25 -3.16
C SER A 61 -14.15 -1.65 -2.84
N GLY A 62 -13.29 -0.74 -2.37
CA GLY A 62 -11.87 -1.03 -2.17
C GLY A 62 -10.97 0.19 -2.25
N VAL A 63 -9.77 0.01 -2.79
CA VAL A 63 -8.82 1.09 -3.08
C VAL A 63 -8.39 1.06 -4.54
N VAL A 64 -8.15 2.24 -5.11
CA VAL A 64 -7.63 2.41 -6.47
C VAL A 64 -6.25 3.03 -6.36
N LEU A 65 -5.23 2.28 -6.74
CA LEU A 65 -3.85 2.74 -6.78
C LEU A 65 -3.61 3.46 -8.09
N SER A 66 -3.18 4.72 -7.98
CA SER A 66 -2.74 5.58 -9.08
C SER A 66 -1.21 5.63 -9.13
N SER A 67 -0.67 5.82 -10.33
CA SER A 67 0.72 6.20 -10.51
C SER A 67 0.89 6.94 -11.81
N GLU A 68 1.67 8.02 -11.81
CA GLU A 68 1.88 8.84 -12.99
C GLU A 68 2.39 7.98 -14.16
N GLY A 69 1.76 8.14 -15.33
CA GLY A 69 2.12 7.40 -16.55
C GLY A 69 1.71 5.92 -16.57
N HIS A 70 1.00 5.43 -15.57
CA HIS A 70 0.56 4.04 -15.47
C HIS A 70 -0.96 3.92 -15.32
N GLY A 71 -1.52 2.78 -15.70
CA GLY A 71 -2.95 2.52 -15.55
C GLY A 71 -3.32 2.24 -14.10
N ASP A 72 -4.47 2.77 -13.67
CA ASP A 72 -5.00 2.53 -12.32
C ASP A 72 -5.18 1.04 -12.04
N VAL A 73 -4.82 0.62 -10.83
CA VAL A 73 -5.06 -0.74 -10.34
C VAL A 73 -6.04 -0.69 -9.19
N LYS A 74 -7.17 -1.37 -9.37
CA LYS A 74 -8.16 -1.55 -8.32
C LYS A 74 -7.82 -2.78 -7.49
N LEU A 75 -7.83 -2.61 -6.18
CA LEU A 75 -7.83 -3.69 -5.20
C LEU A 75 -9.18 -3.67 -4.48
N ASP A 76 -9.90 -4.78 -4.49
CA ASP A 76 -11.08 -4.91 -3.64
C ASP A 76 -10.68 -4.96 -2.15
N TRP A 77 -11.67 -4.92 -1.24
CA TRP A 77 -11.37 -4.94 0.18
C TRP A 77 -10.70 -6.23 0.69
N ASN A 78 -10.88 -7.37 0.01
CA ASN A 78 -10.18 -8.60 0.37
C ASN A 78 -8.70 -8.50 -0.04
N GLU A 79 -8.44 -8.02 -1.25
CA GLU A 79 -7.08 -7.81 -1.78
C GLU A 79 -6.32 -6.76 -0.96
N ALA A 80 -6.97 -5.64 -0.62
CA ALA A 80 -6.38 -4.57 0.18
C ALA A 80 -6.01 -5.05 1.60
N ARG A 81 -6.88 -5.85 2.24
CA ARG A 81 -6.59 -6.46 3.56
C ARG A 81 -5.51 -7.53 3.47
N ALA A 82 -5.50 -8.34 2.42
CA ALA A 82 -4.43 -9.31 2.19
C ALA A 82 -3.07 -8.61 2.02
N LEU A 83 -3.02 -7.49 1.30
CA LEU A 83 -1.83 -6.65 1.20
C LEU A 83 -1.43 -6.09 2.57
N ALA A 84 -2.37 -5.56 3.35
CA ALA A 84 -2.11 -5.05 4.68
C ALA A 84 -1.48 -6.11 5.60
N GLU A 85 -1.96 -7.35 5.56
CA GLU A 85 -1.44 -8.45 6.37
C GLU A 85 -0.06 -8.92 5.91
N GLN A 86 0.21 -8.96 4.60
CA GLN A 86 1.55 -9.25 4.07
C GLN A 86 2.58 -8.20 4.50
N LEU A 87 2.21 -6.92 4.43
CA LEU A 87 3.05 -5.82 4.90
C LEU A 87 3.30 -5.89 6.41
N ARG A 88 2.27 -6.21 7.19
CA ARG A 88 2.36 -6.42 8.64
C ARG A 88 3.34 -7.54 8.98
N SER A 89 3.17 -8.69 8.32
CA SER A 89 3.99 -9.87 8.52
C SER A 89 5.46 -9.58 8.21
N PHE A 90 5.76 -8.86 7.13
CA PHE A 90 7.12 -8.43 6.81
C PHE A 90 7.70 -7.45 7.84
N ALA A 91 6.88 -6.52 8.34
CA ALA A 91 7.33 -5.49 9.27
C ALA A 91 7.70 -6.05 10.66
N PHE A 92 6.95 -7.04 11.15
CA PHE A 92 7.10 -7.58 12.51
C PHE A 92 7.69 -9.00 12.58
N GLY A 93 7.85 -9.66 11.43
CA GLY A 93 8.53 -10.95 11.30
C GLY A 93 10.04 -10.85 11.10
#